data_AF-K1TLC9-F1
#
_entry.id   AF-K1TLC9-F1
#
_cell.length_a   1.000
_cell.length_b   1.000
_cell.length_c   1.000
_cell.angle_alpha   90.00
_cell.angle_beta   90.00
_cell.angle_gamma   90.00
#
_symmetry.space_group_name_H-M   'P 1'
#
loop_
_entity.id
_entity.type
_entity.pdbx_description
1 polymer ?
#
loop_
_entity_poly.entity_id
_entity_poly.type
_entity_poly.pdbx_seq_one_letter_code
_entity_poly.pdbx_strand_id
1 'polypeptide(L)' 'MAVIFLEVGQDVHFTGGNLTEAINEGVASGYVNGKLRLSVVEDPLERKNTNNNTPAIVHTSIVPATRCI' A
#
# COMPACT_ATOMS: atom_id res chain seq x y z
N MET A 1 9.24 1.79 -5.27
CA MET A 1 8.54 0.83 -4.40
C MET A 1 8.14 1.54 -3.11
N ALA A 2 6.87 1.48 -2.75
CA ALA A 2 6.36 2.04 -1.51
C ALA A 2 6.43 0.99 -0.38
N VAL A 3 6.86 1.44 0.80
CA VAL A 3 6.84 0.64 2.04
C VAL A 3 6.01 1.43 3.05
N ILE A 4 4.95 0.81 3.56
CA ILE A 4 4.03 1.41 4.51
C ILE A 4 4.16 0.67 5.83
N PHE A 5 4.36 1.44 6.89
CA PHE A 5 4.27 0.97 8.27
C PHE A 5 2.95 1.51 8.81
N LEU A 6 2.10 0.61 9.29
CA LEU A 6 0.78 0.93 9.79
C LEU A 6 0.64 0.41 11.21
N GLU A 7 0.48 1.33 12.16
CA GLU A 7 0.15 0.99 13.54
C GLU A 7 -1.36 1.05 13.71
N VAL A 8 -1.98 -0.10 13.94
CA VAL A 8 -3.43 -0.24 14.04
C VAL A 8 -3.80 -0.40 15.52
N GLY A 9 -4.57 0.55 16.04
CA GLY A 9 -5.16 0.42 17.38
C GLY A 9 -6.03 -0.84 17.52
N GLN A 10 -6.02 -1.47 18.69
CA GLN A 10 -6.73 -2.73 18.94
C GLN A 10 -8.24 -2.68 18.63
N ASP A 11 -8.88 -1.54 18.87
CA ASP A 11 -10.32 -1.34 18.64
C ASP A 11 -10.63 -0.72 17.25
N VAL A 12 -9.66 -0.64 16.34
CA VAL A 12 -9.86 -0.10 15.00
C VAL A 12 -10.45 -1.19 14.09
N HIS A 13 -11.60 -0.89 13.49
CA HIS A 13 -12.27 -1.74 12.53
C HIS A 13 -12.31 -1.07 11.15
N PHE A 14 -11.58 -1.63 10.19
CA PHE A 14 -11.71 -1.22 8.80
C PHE A 14 -13.02 -1.75 8.23
N THR A 15 -13.80 -0.88 7.61
CA THR A 15 -15.09 -1.21 6.98
C THR A 15 -15.12 -0.70 5.54
N GLY A 16 -16.06 -1.19 4.74
CA GLY A 16 -16.24 -0.73 3.35
C GLY A 16 -15.30 -1.35 2.32
N GLY A 17 -14.41 -2.28 2.71
CA GLY A 17 -13.56 -3.01 1.76
C GLY A 17 -12.31 -3.63 2.39
N ASN A 18 -11.38 -4.06 1.53
CA ASN A 18 -10.10 -4.62 1.93
C ASN A 18 -9.06 -3.50 2.14
N LEU A 19 -8.41 -3.48 3.31
CA LEU A 19 -7.39 -2.49 3.65
C LEU A 19 -6.21 -2.48 2.66
N THR A 20 -5.76 -3.65 2.21
CA THR A 20 -4.62 -3.78 1.29
C THR A 20 -4.95 -3.24 -0.09
N GLU A 21 -6.19 -3.43 -0.56
CA GLU A 21 -6.67 -2.85 -1.83
C GLU A 21 -6.69 -1.32 -1.73
N ALA A 22 -7.30 -0.78 -0.66
CA ALA A 22 -7.36 0.66 -0.41
C ALA A 22 -5.96 1.31 -0.34
N ILE A 23 -5.00 0.64 0.33
CA ILE A 23 -3.60 1.07 0.36
C ILE A 23 -3.00 1.09 -1.05
N ASN A 24 -3.17 0.02 -1.82
CA ASN A 24 -2.59 -0.07 -3.16
C ASN A 24 -3.22 0.95 -4.14
N GLU A 25 -4.51 1.22 -4.02
CA GLU A 25 -5.19 2.28 -4.78
C GLU A 25 -4.60 3.66 -4.47
N GLY A 26 -4.40 3.96 -3.18
CA GLY A 26 -3.75 5.20 -2.74
C GLY A 26 -2.33 5.33 -3.28
N VAL A 27 -1.54 4.25 -3.23
CA VAL A 27 -0.17 4.22 -3.77
C VAL A 27 -0.18 4.41 -5.30
N ALA A 28 -1.01 3.67 -6.02
CA ALA A 28 -1.14 3.80 -7.47
C ALA A 28 -1.50 5.24 -7.87
N SER A 29 -2.52 5.81 -7.22
CA SER A 29 -2.94 7.20 -7.45
C SER A 29 -1.83 8.19 -7.16
N GLY A 30 -1.13 8.04 -6.03
CA GLY A 30 -0.01 8.92 -5.66
C GLY A 30 1.14 8.88 -6.66
N TYR A 31 1.52 7.69 -7.15
CA TYR A 31 2.60 7.55 -8.13
C TYR A 31 2.20 8.07 -9.51
N VAL A 32 1.01 7.68 -10.00
CA VAL A 32 0.54 8.05 -11.35
C VAL A 32 0.26 9.56 -11.43
N ASN A 33 -0.53 10.09 -10.50
CA ASN A 33 -0.91 11.52 -10.51
C ASN A 33 0.26 12.42 -10.10
N GLY A 34 1.11 11.93 -9.18
CA GLY A 34 2.35 12.61 -8.80
C GLY A 34 3.45 12.55 -9.87
N LYS A 35 3.22 11.86 -11.00
CA LYS A 35 4.19 11.66 -12.09
C LYS A 35 5.54 11.13 -11.58
N LEU A 36 5.49 10.23 -10.60
CA LEU A 36 6.66 9.59 -10.03
C LEU A 36 7.14 8.44 -10.91
N ARG A 37 8.36 7.95 -10.66
CA ARG A 37 8.91 6.81 -11.39
C ARG A 37 8.19 5.51 -11.02
N LEU A 38 7.77 4.77 -12.05
CA LEU A 38 7.09 3.48 -11.94
C LEU A 38 8.13 2.35 -12.04
N SER A 39 8.49 1.79 -10.89
CA SER A 39 9.68 0.94 -10.70
C SER A 39 9.40 -0.52 -10.35
N VAL A 40 8.15 -0.92 -10.17
CA VAL A 40 7.77 -2.27 -9.76
C VAL A 40 7.46 -3.12 -11.00
N VAL A 41 8.04 -4.31 -11.05
CA VAL A 41 7.77 -5.34 -12.06
C VAL A 41 6.90 -6.43 -11.46
N GLU A 42 5.92 -6.93 -12.21
CA GLU A 42 4.99 -7.97 -11.74
C GLU A 42 5.63 -9.37 -11.79
N ASP A 43 6.44 -9.61 -12.81
CA ASP A 43 7.17 -10.86 -13.02
C ASP A 43 8.66 -10.53 -13.15
N PRO A 44 9.55 -11.15 -12.34
CA PRO A 44 10.97 -10.85 -12.37
C PRO A 44 11.70 -11.40 -13.61
N LEU A 45 11.17 -12.43 -14.26
CA LEU A 45 11.73 -13.06 -15.47
C LEU A 45 11.29 -12.32 -16.72
N GLU A 46 9.98 -12.06 -16.86
CA GLU A 46 9.43 -11.31 -17.99
C GLU A 46 9.70 -9.81 -17.87
N ARG A 47 10.01 -9.33 -16.66
CA ARG A 47 10.30 -7.92 -16.33
C ARG A 47 9.21 -6.95 -16.75
N LYS A 48 7.96 -7.42 -16.79
CA LYS A 48 6.81 -6.58 -17.15
C LYS A 48 6.52 -5.58 -16.03
N ASN A 49 6.50 -4.30 -16.37
CA ASN A 49 6.22 -3.23 -15.40
C ASN A 49 4.73 -3.20 -15.04
N THR A 50 4.45 -2.91 -13.77
CA THR A 50 3.09 -2.79 -13.22
C THR A 50 2.36 -1.52 -13.66
N ASN A 51 3.10 -0.53 -14.17
CA ASN A 51 2.62 0.77 -14.64
C ASN A 51 1.89 1.64 -13.61
N ASN A 52 1.94 1.25 -12.34
CA ASN A 52 1.35 1.99 -11.21
C ASN A 52 2.20 1.89 -9.93
N ASN A 53 3.35 1.19 -9.98
CA ASN A 53 4.29 1.03 -8.88
C ASN A 53 3.71 0.30 -7.65
N THR A 54 2.66 -0.52 -7.83
CA THR A 54 2.11 -1.46 -6.84
C THR A 54 2.57 -2.89 -7.16
N PRO A 55 2.51 -3.86 -6.21
CA PRO A 55 2.04 -3.73 -4.84
C PRO A 55 2.99 -2.93 -3.94
N ALA A 56 2.42 -2.27 -2.93
CA ALA A 56 3.16 -1.76 -1.79
C ALA A 56 3.49 -2.89 -0.81
N ILE A 57 4.60 -2.75 -0.11
CA ILE A 57 4.91 -3.58 1.07
C ILE A 57 4.21 -2.94 2.27
N VAL A 58 3.38 -3.71 2.97
CA VAL A 58 2.62 -3.22 4.14
C VAL A 58 3.05 -4.00 5.38
N HIS A 59 3.66 -3.30 6.33
CA HIS A 59 3.94 -3.80 7.66
C HIS A 59 2.86 -3.30 8.61
N THR A 60 2.08 -4.21 9.18
CA THR A 60 1.05 -3.88 10.17
C THR A 60 1.51 -4.28 11.56
N SER A 61 1.24 -3.44 12.55
CA SER A 61 1.45 -3.72 13.98
C SER A 61 0.21 -3.37 14.77
N ILE A 62 -0.29 -4.28 15.59
CA ILE A 62 -1.40 -4.01 16.50
C ILE A 62 -0.83 -3.35 17.76
N VAL A 63 -1.31 -2.15 18.08
CA VAL A 63 -0.80 -1.34 19.20
C VAL A 63 -1.89 -1.06 20.23
N PRO A 64 -1.54 -0.88 21.54
CA PRO A 64 -2.48 -0.47 22.58
C PRO A 64 -2.82 1.02 22.44
N ALA A 65 -3.50 1.37 21.35
CA ALA A 65 -4.00 2.70 21.03
C ALA A 65 -5.41 2.60 20.43
N THR A 66 -6.11 3.74 20.33
CA THR A 66 -7.48 3.82 19.79
C THR A 66 -7.53 4.37 18.36
N ARG A 67 -6.38 4.59 17.71
CA ARG A 67 -6.29 5.17 16.37
C ARG A 67 -5.29 4.43 15.50
N CYS A 68 -5.43 4.63 14.19
CA CYS A 68 -4.47 4.17 13.20
C CYS A 68 -3.45 5.29 12.89
N ILE A 69 -2.17 4.95 12.73
CA ILE A 69 -1.09 5.88 12.36
C ILE A 69 -0.28 5.29 11.20
#